data_AF-A0A9D2K972-F1
#
_entry.id   AF-A0A9D2K972-F1
#
_cell.length_a   1.000
_cell.length_b   1.000
_cell.length_c   1.000
_cell.angle_alpha   90.00
_cell.angle_beta   90.00
_cell.angle_gamma   90.00
#
_symmetry.space_group_name_H-M   'P 1'
#
loop_
_entity.id
_entity.type
_entity.pdbx_description
1 polymer ?
#
loop_
_entity_poly.entity_id
_entity_poly.type
_entity_poly.pdbx_seq_one_letter_code
_entity_poly.pdbx_strand_id
1 'polypeptide(L)'
;MKKKILPLALAMGLVLSLSACSGGIAAEEAKTYVSDFFDTVETGDYAAAAAFLHPERPADLEAFFQGLESQAGLDFSNIVIDKYTGFSSSYYDSTVKGAAYSLDMDVLAGGQDLEIEIEIVKNDNGYGIYNLDVDL
;
A
#
# COMPACT_ATOMS: atom_id res chain seq x y z
N MET A 1 40.98 16.91 27.21
CA MET A 1 39.51 16.81 27.19
C MET A 1 38.95 17.78 26.16
N LYS A 2 38.57 17.31 24.97
CA LYS A 2 37.76 18.08 24.01
C LYS A 2 36.75 17.15 23.37
N LYS A 3 35.52 17.67 23.29
CA LYS A 3 34.25 16.97 23.18
C LYS A 3 34.05 16.36 21.79
N LYS A 4 33.48 15.16 21.78
CA LYS A 4 32.88 14.50 20.62
C LYS A 4 31.63 15.29 20.21
N ILE A 5 31.54 15.71 18.96
CA ILE A 5 30.26 16.05 18.31
C ILE A 5 30.35 15.48 16.88
N LEU A 6 29.73 14.32 16.71
CA LEU A 6 29.45 13.71 15.41
C LEU A 6 28.13 14.32 14.93
N PRO A 7 28.06 15.04 13.79
CA PRO A 7 26.76 15.40 13.26
C PRO A 7 26.16 14.16 12.59
N LEU A 8 25.18 13.59 13.27
CA LEU A 8 24.25 12.60 12.75
C LEU A 8 23.36 13.30 11.70
N ALA A 9 23.91 13.53 10.51
CA ALA A 9 23.16 13.86 9.31
C ALA A 9 22.66 12.54 8.71
N LEU A 10 21.71 11.90 9.40
CA LEU A 10 21.10 10.65 8.97
C LEU A 10 19.74 10.95 8.35
N ALA A 11 19.69 10.80 7.02
CA ALA A 11 18.56 10.25 6.27
C ALA A 11 17.18 10.93 6.44
N MET A 12 17.06 12.20 6.06
CA MET A 12 15.75 12.77 5.68
C MET A 12 15.88 13.44 4.33
N GLY A 13 16.01 12.59 3.31
CA GLY A 13 16.27 12.97 1.94
C GLY A 13 15.92 11.83 0.99
N LEU A 14 14.74 11.24 1.16
CA LEU A 14 13.98 10.71 0.03
C LEU A 14 13.44 11.95 -0.70
N VAL A 15 14.01 12.36 -1.84
CA VAL A 15 13.70 11.85 -3.20
C VAL A 15 12.19 11.59 -3.27
N LEU A 16 11.40 12.41 -3.96
CA LEU A 16 11.13 12.22 -5.39
C LEU A 16 10.70 13.55 -6.05
N SER A 17 11.66 14.24 -6.64
CA SER A 17 11.38 15.14 -7.76
C SER A 17 11.40 14.29 -9.04
N LEU A 18 10.29 13.62 -9.34
CA LEU A 18 10.01 13.08 -10.67
C LEU A 18 8.88 13.89 -11.28
N SER A 19 9.26 14.79 -12.17
CA SER A 19 8.39 15.39 -13.17
C SER A 19 7.89 14.28 -14.12
N ALA A 20 6.93 13.48 -13.68
CA ALA A 20 6.28 12.49 -14.52
C ALA A 20 5.16 13.18 -15.30
N CYS A 21 5.46 13.55 -16.56
CA CYS A 21 4.46 13.76 -17.61
C CYS A 21 3.78 12.43 -17.99
N SER A 22 3.37 11.62 -17.02
CA SER A 22 2.48 10.48 -17.21
C SER A 22 1.36 10.58 -16.18
N GLY A 23 0.16 10.90 -16.65
CA GLY A 23 -1.03 10.95 -15.80
C GLY A 23 -1.41 9.57 -15.21
N GLY A 24 -0.93 8.48 -15.80
CA GLY A 24 -1.20 7.11 -15.36
C GLY A 24 -0.27 6.60 -14.26
N ILE A 25 -0.61 5.41 -13.76
CA ILE A 25 0.15 4.61 -12.79
C ILE A 25 0.74 3.42 -13.57
N ALA A 26 2.05 3.17 -13.43
CA ALA A 26 2.68 2.05 -14.10
C ALA A 26 2.45 0.73 -13.34
N ALA A 27 2.38 -0.39 -14.05
CA ALA A 27 2.14 -1.71 -13.42
C ALA A 27 3.19 -2.08 -12.35
N GLU A 28 4.48 -1.88 -12.65
CA GLU A 28 5.56 -2.20 -11.71
C GLU A 28 5.61 -1.22 -10.53
N GLU A 29 5.21 0.03 -10.74
CA GLU A 29 5.01 1.02 -9.66
C GLU A 29 3.90 0.56 -8.72
N ALA A 30 2.75 0.16 -9.26
CA ALA A 30 1.61 -0.35 -8.49
C ALA A 30 1.98 -1.58 -7.65
N LYS A 31 2.62 -2.58 -8.27
CA LYS A 31 3.06 -3.81 -7.57
C LYS A 31 4.08 -3.52 -6.46
N THR A 32 5.05 -2.66 -6.72
CA THR A 32 6.04 -2.25 -5.70
C THR A 32 5.34 -1.56 -4.54
N TYR A 33 4.41 -0.64 -4.83
CA TYR A 33 3.66 0.09 -3.81
C TYR A 33 2.79 -0.83 -2.94
N VAL A 34 2.14 -1.83 -3.54
CA VAL A 34 1.38 -2.85 -2.80
C VAL A 34 2.29 -3.75 -1.96
N SER A 35 3.43 -4.18 -2.51
CA SER A 35 4.40 -4.98 -1.77
C SER A 35 4.92 -4.22 -0.54
N ASP A 36 5.35 -2.97 -0.72
CA ASP A 36 5.85 -2.12 0.37
C ASP A 36 4.77 -1.87 1.45
N PHE A 37 3.50 -1.75 1.03
CA PHE A 37 2.37 -1.65 1.96
C PHE A 37 2.24 -2.90 2.83
N PHE A 38 2.22 -4.10 2.23
CA PHE A 38 2.11 -5.34 2.98
C PHE A 38 3.34 -5.62 3.84
N ASP A 39 4.55 -5.37 3.33
CA ASP A 39 5.80 -5.43 4.12
C ASP A 39 5.70 -4.55 5.37
N THR A 40 5.05 -3.38 5.26
CA THR A 40 4.83 -2.49 6.41
C THR A 40 3.77 -3.04 7.36
N VAL A 41 2.68 -3.63 6.85
CA VAL A 41 1.66 -4.32 7.66
C VAL A 41 2.27 -5.45 8.48
N GLU A 42 3.16 -6.26 7.90
CA GLU A 42 3.86 -7.35 8.60
C GLU A 42 4.66 -6.88 9.82
N THR A 43 5.17 -5.63 9.79
CA THR A 43 5.89 -5.06 10.95
C THR A 43 4.99 -4.72 12.14
N GLY A 44 3.66 -4.72 11.94
CA GLY A 44 2.68 -4.26 12.91
C GLY A 44 2.63 -2.74 13.09
N ASP A 45 3.41 -1.96 12.32
CA ASP A 45 3.34 -0.49 12.32
C ASP A 45 2.21 -0.01 11.40
N TYR A 46 0.97 -0.18 11.86
CA TYR A 46 -0.22 0.23 11.10
C TYR A 46 -0.30 1.74 10.86
N ALA A 47 0.38 2.55 11.68
CA ALA A 47 0.48 3.98 11.45
C ALA A 47 1.39 4.30 10.25
N ALA A 48 2.49 3.56 10.09
CA ALA A 48 3.32 3.63 8.89
C ALA A 48 2.60 3.06 7.66
N ALA A 49 1.88 1.94 7.80
CA ALA A 49 1.09 1.37 6.70
C ALA A 49 -0.02 2.33 6.23
N ALA A 50 -0.62 3.09 7.14
CA ALA A 50 -1.63 4.09 6.80
C ALA A 50 -1.09 5.23 5.91
N ALA A 51 0.23 5.43 5.85
CA ALA A 51 0.83 6.40 4.93
C ALA A 51 0.75 5.97 3.45
N PHE A 52 0.42 4.71 3.17
CA PHE A 52 0.15 4.22 1.82
C PHE A 52 -1.29 4.48 1.37
N LEU A 53 -2.20 4.83 2.29
CA LEU A 53 -3.58 5.12 1.94
C LEU A 53 -3.70 6.45 1.22
N HIS A 54 -4.60 6.50 0.26
CA HIS A 54 -4.93 7.74 -0.43
C HIS A 54 -5.47 8.77 0.57
N PRO A 55 -5.08 10.06 0.51
CA PRO A 55 -5.52 11.08 1.49
C PRO A 55 -7.04 11.26 1.61
N GLU A 56 -7.78 10.91 0.56
CA GLU A 56 -9.25 10.96 0.54
C GLU A 56 -9.92 9.73 1.18
N ARG A 57 -9.15 8.67 1.48
CA ARG A 57 -9.62 7.38 1.99
C ARG A 57 -8.82 6.93 3.21
N PRO A 58 -8.73 7.74 4.28
CA PRO A 58 -8.11 7.29 5.52
C PRO A 58 -8.91 6.14 6.14
N ALA A 59 -8.22 5.15 6.72
CA ALA A 59 -8.82 4.02 7.42
C ALA A 59 -8.01 3.66 8.67
N ASP A 60 -8.68 3.04 9.64
CA ASP A 60 -8.04 2.43 10.80
C ASP A 60 -7.58 1.01 10.44
N LEU A 61 -6.34 0.90 9.95
CA LEU A 61 -5.79 -0.37 9.47
C LEU A 61 -5.57 -1.36 10.61
N GLU A 62 -5.24 -0.89 11.81
CA GLU A 62 -5.07 -1.77 12.97
C GLU A 62 -6.40 -2.48 13.28
N ALA A 63 -7.48 -1.71 13.38
CA ALA A 63 -8.81 -2.26 13.62
C ALA A 63 -9.27 -3.18 12.46
N PHE A 64 -8.95 -2.83 11.22
CA PHE A 64 -9.28 -3.64 10.04
C PHE A 64 -8.59 -5.01 10.08
N PHE A 65 -7.26 -5.05 10.19
CA PHE A 65 -6.52 -6.31 10.18
C PHE A 65 -6.79 -7.16 11.43
N GLN A 66 -6.82 -6.56 12.64
CA GLN A 66 -7.21 -7.30 13.85
C GLN A 66 -8.65 -7.85 13.76
N GLY A 67 -9.53 -7.14 13.06
CA GLY A 67 -10.88 -7.60 12.74
C GLY A 67 -10.87 -8.86 11.88
N LEU A 68 -10.03 -8.92 10.85
CA LEU A 68 -9.86 -10.08 9.98
C LEU A 68 -9.22 -11.27 10.73
N GLU A 69 -8.16 -11.02 11.51
CA GLU A 69 -7.49 -12.04 12.33
C GLU A 69 -8.45 -12.67 13.34
N SER A 70 -9.26 -11.85 14.02
CA SER A 70 -10.20 -12.35 15.03
C SER A 70 -11.40 -13.11 14.46
N GLN A 71 -11.87 -12.75 13.26
CA GLN A 71 -13.06 -13.35 12.64
C GLN A 71 -12.74 -14.61 11.85
N ALA A 72 -11.64 -14.60 11.09
CA ALA A 72 -11.28 -15.67 10.16
C ALA A 72 -10.04 -16.47 10.61
N GLY A 73 -9.42 -16.12 11.74
CA GLY A 73 -8.21 -16.80 12.23
C GLY A 73 -7.01 -16.60 11.30
N LEU A 74 -6.99 -15.47 10.58
CA LEU A 74 -5.88 -15.05 9.75
C LEU A 74 -4.71 -14.56 10.60
N ASP A 75 -3.53 -14.47 10.00
CA ASP A 75 -2.33 -13.90 10.61
C ASP A 75 -1.62 -13.05 9.55
N PHE A 76 -1.69 -11.73 9.74
CA PHE A 76 -1.11 -10.74 8.83
C PHE A 76 0.32 -10.32 9.26
N SER A 77 0.91 -10.99 10.24
CA SER A 77 2.34 -10.82 10.57
C SER A 77 3.29 -11.54 9.59
N ASN A 78 2.73 -12.33 8.67
CA ASN A 78 3.43 -13.02 7.59
C ASN A 78 2.49 -13.18 6.39
N ILE A 79 2.57 -12.24 5.46
CA ILE A 79 1.73 -12.08 4.29
C ILE A 79 2.58 -12.32 3.05
N VAL A 80 2.20 -13.32 2.24
CA VAL A 80 2.91 -13.59 0.99
C VAL A 80 1.94 -13.44 -0.17
N ILE A 81 2.24 -12.52 -1.08
CA ILE A 81 1.57 -12.48 -2.39
C ILE A 81 2.05 -13.69 -3.18
N ASP A 82 1.18 -14.70 -3.36
CA ASP A 82 1.51 -15.92 -4.12
C ASP A 82 1.59 -15.60 -5.62
N LYS A 83 0.57 -14.90 -6.14
CA LYS A 83 0.52 -14.46 -7.54
C LYS A 83 -0.47 -13.32 -7.73
N TYR A 84 -0.22 -12.53 -8.77
CA TYR A 84 -1.20 -11.59 -9.31
C TYR A 84 -2.13 -12.33 -10.28
N THR A 85 -3.44 -12.24 -10.05
CA THR A 85 -4.47 -12.93 -10.82
C THR A 85 -5.17 -12.02 -11.83
N GLY A 86 -5.16 -10.72 -11.59
CA GLY A 86 -5.82 -9.73 -12.44
C GLY A 86 -5.21 -8.34 -12.30
N PHE A 87 -5.50 -7.49 -13.28
CA PHE A 87 -5.25 -6.07 -13.18
C PHE A 87 -6.21 -5.29 -14.09
N SER A 88 -6.51 -4.06 -13.69
CA SER A 88 -7.18 -3.07 -14.53
C SER A 88 -6.49 -1.73 -14.39
N SER A 89 -6.61 -0.87 -15.41
CA SER A 89 -6.04 0.47 -15.33
C SER A 89 -6.83 1.48 -16.14
N SER A 90 -6.87 2.70 -15.64
CA SER A 90 -7.44 3.85 -16.33
C SER A 90 -6.49 5.04 -16.21
N TYR A 91 -6.21 5.70 -17.34
CA TYR A 91 -5.48 6.97 -17.34
C TYR A 91 -6.32 8.13 -16.81
N TYR A 92 -7.65 8.03 -16.91
CA TYR A 92 -8.58 8.99 -16.35
C TYR A 92 -9.92 8.32 -16.04
N ASP A 93 -10.24 8.24 -14.76
CA ASP A 93 -11.52 7.83 -14.21
C ASP A 93 -12.23 9.06 -13.63
N SER A 94 -13.47 9.32 -14.05
CA SER A 94 -14.23 10.51 -13.63
C SER A 94 -14.69 10.47 -12.18
N THR A 95 -14.78 9.29 -11.58
CA THR A 95 -15.19 9.06 -10.18
C THR A 95 -14.10 9.59 -9.25
N VAL A 96 -12.85 9.22 -9.53
CA VAL A 96 -11.67 9.63 -8.74
C VAL A 96 -10.94 10.85 -9.34
N LYS A 97 -11.38 11.32 -10.52
CA LYS A 97 -10.83 12.47 -11.26
C LYS A 97 -9.33 12.37 -11.50
N GLY A 98 -8.86 11.19 -11.84
CA GLY A 98 -7.43 10.90 -11.97
C GLY A 98 -7.21 9.51 -12.55
N ALA A 99 -5.98 9.01 -12.47
CA ALA A 99 -5.70 7.64 -12.85
C ALA A 99 -6.07 6.67 -11.73
N ALA A 100 -6.44 5.45 -12.13
CA ALA A 100 -6.70 4.33 -11.24
C ALA A 100 -5.99 3.08 -11.77
N TYR A 101 -5.53 2.24 -10.86
CA TYR A 101 -4.90 0.97 -11.18
C TYR A 101 -5.33 -0.06 -10.13
N SER A 102 -6.06 -1.10 -10.54
CA SER A 102 -6.45 -2.21 -9.66
C SER A 102 -5.56 -3.42 -9.87
N LEU A 103 -5.26 -4.12 -8.79
CA LEU A 103 -4.54 -5.38 -8.76
C LEU A 103 -5.38 -6.40 -8.00
N ASP A 104 -5.62 -7.55 -8.63
CA ASP A 104 -6.21 -8.72 -7.98
C ASP A 104 -5.08 -9.71 -7.70
N MET A 105 -5.06 -10.30 -6.51
CA MET A 105 -3.98 -11.18 -6.08
C MET A 105 -4.44 -12.28 -5.12
N ASP A 106 -3.82 -13.45 -5.25
CA ASP A 106 -3.94 -14.53 -4.27
C ASP A 106 -2.83 -14.33 -3.23
N VAL A 107 -3.21 -14.33 -1.95
CA VAL A 107 -2.34 -14.03 -0.81
C VAL A 107 -2.43 -15.14 0.22
N LEU A 108 -1.28 -15.55 0.75
CA LEU A 108 -1.19 -16.45 1.88
C LEU A 108 -1.02 -15.63 3.17
N ALA A 109 -2.00 -15.68 4.06
CA ALA A 109 -1.97 -15.04 5.38
C ALA A 109 -2.28 -16.09 6.46
N GLY A 110 -1.34 -16.33 7.38
CA GLY A 110 -1.51 -17.35 8.42
C GLY A 110 -1.70 -18.78 7.91
N GLY A 111 -1.23 -19.07 6.69
CA GLY A 111 -1.42 -20.38 6.05
C GLY A 111 -2.79 -20.57 5.39
N GLN A 112 -3.60 -19.51 5.28
CA GLN A 112 -4.86 -19.50 4.54
C GLN A 112 -4.70 -18.69 3.25
N ASP A 113 -5.24 -19.22 2.16
CA ASP A 113 -5.28 -18.52 0.87
C ASP A 113 -6.47 -17.56 0.84
N LEU A 114 -6.23 -16.31 0.43
CA LEU A 114 -7.20 -15.23 0.32
C LEU A 114 -7.09 -14.57 -1.04
N GLU A 115 -8.22 -14.09 -1.56
CA GLU A 115 -8.23 -13.19 -2.71
C GLU A 115 -8.27 -11.75 -2.18
N ILE A 116 -7.37 -10.90 -2.66
CA ILE A 116 -7.29 -9.49 -2.29
C ILE A 116 -7.34 -8.64 -3.56
N GLU A 117 -8.18 -7.61 -3.55
CA GLU A 117 -8.18 -6.53 -4.55
C GLU A 117 -7.65 -5.23 -3.90
N ILE A 118 -6.71 -4.59 -4.57
CA ILE A 118 -6.24 -3.25 -4.20
C ILE A 118 -6.39 -2.31 -5.39
N GLU A 119 -7.06 -1.18 -5.18
CA GLU A 119 -7.12 -0.07 -6.12
C GLU A 119 -6.20 1.07 -5.66
N ILE A 120 -5.27 1.49 -6.51
CA ILE A 120 -4.41 2.66 -6.32
C ILE A 120 -4.94 3.80 -7.18
N VAL A 121 -5.05 5.00 -6.59
CA VAL A 121 -5.50 6.21 -7.28
C VAL A 121 -4.40 7.25 -7.30
N LYS A 122 -4.33 8.00 -8.40
CA LYS A 122 -3.48 9.20 -8.58
C LYS A 122 -4.32 10.35 -9.12
N ASN A 123 -4.56 11.37 -8.30
CA ASN A 123 -5.32 12.56 -8.68
C ASN A 123 -4.70 13.84 -8.09
N ASP A 124 -5.38 14.97 -8.24
CA ASP A 124 -4.91 16.26 -7.70
C ASP A 124 -4.82 16.30 -6.17
N ASN A 125 -5.51 15.38 -5.47
CA ASN A 125 -5.55 15.28 -4.02
C ASN A 125 -4.49 14.32 -3.46
N GLY A 126 -3.87 13.48 -4.29
CA GLY A 126 -2.76 12.64 -3.88
C GLY A 126 -2.55 11.38 -4.72
N TYR A 127 -1.80 10.47 -4.11
CA TYR A 127 -1.49 9.14 -4.61
C TYR A 127 -1.57 8.15 -3.46
N GLY A 128 -2.18 6.99 -3.65
CA GLY A 128 -2.22 5.94 -2.64
C GLY A 128 -3.32 4.90 -2.87
N ILE A 129 -3.38 3.93 -1.97
CA ILE A 129 -4.41 2.89 -1.92
C ILE A 129 -5.76 3.54 -1.60
N TYR A 130 -6.69 3.43 -2.53
CA TYR A 130 -8.02 4.02 -2.45
C TYR A 130 -9.07 3.03 -1.96
N ASN A 131 -8.94 1.76 -2.37
CA ASN A 131 -9.74 0.63 -1.88
C ASN A 131 -8.84 -0.57 -1.61
N LEU A 132 -9.20 -1.34 -0.58
CA LEU A 132 -8.59 -2.61 -0.18
C LEU A 132 -9.75 -3.53 0.20
N ASP A 133 -9.97 -4.56 -0.62
CA ASP A 133 -11.02 -5.54 -0.43
C ASP A 133 -10.39 -6.93 -0.23
N VAL A 134 -10.90 -7.69 0.75
CA VAL A 134 -10.40 -9.02 1.12
C VAL A 134 -11.58 -9.97 1.08
N ASP A 135 -11.52 -10.96 0.19
CA ASP A 135 -12.53 -12.00 0.06
C ASP A 135 -12.15 -13.22 0.91
N LEU A 136 -13.06 -13.62 1.80
CA LEU A 136 -12.92 -14.70 2.80
C LEU A 136 -13.75 -15.93 2.45
#